data_AF-A0A525KZ87-F1
#
_entry.id   AF-A0A525KZ87-F1
#
_cell.length_a   1.000
_cell.length_b   1.000
_cell.length_c   1.000
_cell.angle_alpha   90.00
_cell.angle_beta   90.00
_cell.angle_gamma   90.00
#
_symmetry.space_group_name_H-M   'P 1'
#
loop_
_entity.id
_entity.type
_entity.pdbx_description
1 polymer ?
#
loop_
_entity_poly.entity_id
_entity_poly.type
_entity_poly.pdbx_seq_one_letter_code
_entity_poly.pdbx_strand_id
1 'polypeptide(L)' 'MARIRELVDIAIDEDPRAPCLWVPTEHWEDFLEAVDRVPNLIGAVIYRNKTIREGPPYSDITTRSPDHR' A
#
# COMPACT_ATOMS: atom_id res chain seq x y z
N MET A 1 -2.72 -17.65 5.49
CA MET A 1 -2.13 -16.30 5.46
C MET A 1 -3.06 -15.43 4.64
N ALA A 2 -3.47 -14.27 5.16
CA ALA A 2 -4.23 -13.29 4.38
C ALA A 2 -3.35 -12.80 3.22
N ARG A 3 -3.93 -12.63 2.04
CA ARG A 3 -3.21 -12.10 0.86
C ARG A 3 -2.89 -10.62 1.10
N ILE A 4 -1.77 -10.10 0.60
CA ILE A 4 -1.37 -8.70 0.83
C ILE A 4 -2.48 -7.69 0.48
N ARG A 5 -3.24 -7.96 -0.59
CA ARG A 5 -4.42 -7.17 -0.96
C ARG A 5 -5.46 -7.09 0.17
N GLU A 6 -5.73 -8.19 0.88
CA GLU A 6 -6.70 -8.21 1.98
C GLU A 6 -6.23 -7.35 3.16
N LEU A 7 -4.93 -7.36 3.45
CA LEU A 7 -4.35 -6.49 4.48
C LEU A 7 -4.43 -5.01 4.10
N VAL A 8 -4.19 -4.70 2.82
CA VAL A 8 -4.39 -3.34 2.30
C VAL A 8 -5.87 -2.96 2.37
N ASP A 9 -6.78 -3.84 2.01
CA ASP A 9 -8.22 -3.61 2.13
C ASP A 9 -8.64 -3.29 3.57
N ILE A 10 -8.12 -4.04 4.56
CA ILE A 10 -8.32 -3.78 5.99
C ILE A 10 -7.78 -2.40 6.37
N ALA A 11 -6.54 -2.05 5.98
CA ALA A 11 -5.95 -0.76 6.31
C ALA A 11 -6.74 0.42 5.72
N ILE A 12 -7.35 0.25 4.54
CA ILE A 12 -8.25 1.24 3.93
C ILE A 12 -9.52 1.41 4.76
N ASP A 13 -10.09 0.30 5.23
CA ASP A 13 -11.33 0.29 6.01
C ASP A 13 -11.12 0.84 7.43
N GLU A 14 -9.95 0.60 8.04
CA GLU A 14 -9.58 1.14 9.36
C GLU A 14 -9.29 2.64 9.34
N ASP A 15 -8.67 3.17 8.28
CA ASP A 15 -8.42 4.61 8.10
C ASP A 15 -8.97 5.13 6.75
N PRO A 16 -10.30 5.35 6.66
CA PRO A 16 -10.92 5.84 5.44
C PRO A 16 -10.52 7.29 5.13
N ARG A 17 -9.94 8.05 6.07
CA ARG A 17 -9.53 9.45 5.85
C ARG A 17 -8.09 9.60 5.38
N ALA A 18 -7.23 8.60 5.59
CA ALA A 18 -5.86 8.64 5.10
C ALA A 18 -5.83 8.77 3.57
N PRO A 19 -5.15 9.77 2.99
CA PRO A 19 -5.07 9.89 1.53
C PRO A 19 -4.08 8.88 0.90
N CYS A 20 -3.16 8.36 1.71
CA CYS A 20 -2.06 7.50 1.25
C CYS A 20 -1.88 6.27 2.15
N LEU A 21 -1.49 5.16 1.56
CA LEU A 21 -1.02 3.95 2.24
C LEU A 21 0.35 3.53 1.71
N TRP A 22 1.11 2.83 2.55
CA TRP A 22 2.45 2.36 2.25
C TRP A 22 2.51 0.86 2.45
N VAL A 23 2.90 0.13 1.40
CA VAL A 23 3.04 -1.33 1.39
C VAL A 23 4.52 -1.69 1.49
N PRO A 24 4.93 -2.60 2.38
CA PRO A 24 6.33 -3.01 2.52
C PRO A 24 6.90 -3.52 1.19
N THR A 25 8.16 -3.19 0.89
CA THR A 25 8.83 -3.52 -0.40
C THR A 25 8.75 -5.01 -0.74
N GLU A 26 8.88 -5.90 0.25
CA GLU A 26 8.79 -7.36 0.08
C GLU A 26 7.41 -7.86 -0.36
N HIS A 27 6.38 -7.03 -0.24
CA HIS A 27 5.02 -7.33 -0.62
C HIS A 27 4.51 -6.43 -1.76
N TRP A 28 5.37 -5.55 -2.28
CA TRP A 28 4.96 -4.57 -3.27
C TRP A 28 4.61 -5.22 -4.61
N GLU A 29 5.46 -6.11 -5.13
CA GLU A 29 5.20 -6.83 -6.38
C GLU A 29 3.94 -7.71 -6.29
N ASP A 30 3.82 -8.48 -5.19
CA ASP A 30 2.63 -9.30 -4.91
C ASP A 30 1.35 -8.45 -4.86
N PHE A 31 1.42 -7.24 -4.29
CA PHE A 31 0.29 -6.32 -4.24
C PHE A 31 -0.10 -5.84 -5.64
N LEU A 32 0.88 -5.40 -6.44
CA LEU A 32 0.66 -4.93 -7.81
C LEU A 32 0.02 -6.01 -8.69
N GLU A 33 0.49 -7.26 -8.58
CA GLU A 33 -0.10 -8.41 -9.26
C GLU A 33 -1.54 -8.65 -8.79
N ALA A 34 -1.77 -8.63 -7.47
CA ALA A 34 -3.10 -8.90 -6.90
C ALA A 34 -4.17 -7.85 -7.25
N VAL A 35 -3.77 -6.62 -7.59
CA VAL A 35 -4.67 -5.55 -8.02
C VAL A 35 -4.67 -5.28 -9.53
N ASP A 36 -3.85 -6.01 -10.30
CA ASP A 36 -3.65 -5.81 -11.73
C ASP A 36 -3.33 -4.34 -12.08
N ARG A 37 -2.32 -3.77 -11.39
CA ARG A 37 -1.89 -2.38 -11.57
C ARG A 37 -0.39 -2.27 -11.78
N VAL A 38 -0.03 -1.26 -12.57
CA VAL A 38 1.37 -0.82 -12.76
C VAL A 38 1.54 0.53 -12.07
N PRO A 39 2.63 0.74 -11.30
CA PRO A 39 2.95 2.03 -10.73
C PRO A 39 3.06 3.12 -11.80
N ASN A 40 2.59 4.32 -11.48
CA ASN A 40 2.79 5.49 -12.33
C ASN A 40 4.25 6.02 -12.24
N LEU A 41 4.53 7.13 -12.94
CA LEU A 41 5.86 7.73 -13.01
C LEU A 41 6.51 8.05 -11.64
N ILE A 42 5.71 8.25 -10.59
CA ILE A 42 6.20 8.56 -9.23
C ILE A 42 6.23 7.32 -8.31
N GLY A 43 6.01 6.12 -8.86
CA GLY A 43 6.02 4.86 -8.11
C GLY A 43 4.78 4.66 -7.25
N ALA A 44 3.60 5.15 -7.68
CA ALA A 44 2.35 5.00 -6.94
C ALA A 44 1.24 4.36 -7.78
N VAL A 45 0.29 3.68 -7.13
CA VAL A 45 -0.95 3.19 -7.74
C VAL A 45 -2.16 3.76 -7.03
N ILE A 46 -3.27 3.90 -7.77
CA ILE A 46 -4.57 4.23 -7.17
C ILE A 46 -5.36 2.94 -6.99
N TYR A 47 -5.72 2.63 -5.74
CA TYR A 47 -6.53 1.48 -5.37
C TYR A 47 -7.58 1.89 -4.33
N ARG A 48 -8.86 1.56 -4.56
CA ARG A 48 -10.01 1.94 -3.70
C ARG A 48 -9.98 3.42 -3.24
N ASN A 49 -9.74 4.34 -4.17
CA ASN A 49 -9.63 5.79 -3.94
C ASN A 49 -8.48 6.23 -3.00
N LYS A 50 -7.46 5.39 -2.83
CA LYS A 50 -6.25 5.70 -2.06
C LYS A 50 -5.04 5.71 -2.99
N THR A 51 -4.10 6.59 -2.69
CA THR A 51 -2.76 6.50 -3.25
C THR A 51 -1.97 5.45 -2.48
N ILE A 52 -1.43 4.45 -3.14
CA ILE A 52 -0.63 3.40 -2.50
C ILE A 52 0.79 3.44 -3.06
N ARG A 53 1.77 3.38 -2.16
CA ARG A 53 3.20 3.50 -2.46
C ARG A 53 4.00 2.40 -1.81
N GLU A 54 5.17 2.13 -2.35
CA GLU A 54 6.17 1.25 -1.74
C GLU A 54 6.78 1.89 -0.48
N GLY A 55 6.85 1.12 0.60
CA GLY A 55 7.42 1.50 1.89
C GLY A 55 8.65 0.66 2.28
N PRO A 56 9.28 0.96 3.44
CA PRO A 56 10.48 0.29 3.91
C PRO A 56 10.30 -1.22 4.11
N PRO A 57 11.39 -2.00 4.00
CA PRO A 57 11.36 -3.42 4.29
C PRO A 57 11.01 -3.68 5.76
N TYR A 58 10.31 -4.79 6.01
CA TYR A 58 9.90 -5.26 7.33
C TYR A 58 9.01 -4.29 8.09
N SER A 59 8.38 -3.32 7.40
CA SER A 59 7.40 -2.42 7.98
C SER A 59 5.99 -3.02 7.93
N ASP A 60 5.06 -2.44 8.68
CA ASP A 60 3.64 -2.75 8.51
C ASP A 60 3.03 -1.90 7.39
N ILE A 61 1.88 -2.33 6.87
CA ILE A 61 1.06 -1.44 6.03
C ILE A 61 0.64 -0.25 6.88
N THR A 62 1.00 0.95 6.44
CA THR A 62 0.81 2.15 7.24
C THR A 62 0.25 3.31 6.43
N THR A 63 -0.50 4.19 7.08
CA THR A 63 -0.96 5.46 6.48
C THR A 63 0.10 6.57 6.59
N ARG A 64 1.20 6.32 7.30
CA ARG A 64 2.29 7.28 7.51
C ARG A 64 3.40 7.09 6.49
N SER A 65 4.00 8.18 6.02
CA SER A 65 5.14 8.08 5.12
C SER A 65 6.36 7.45 5.80
N PRO A 66 7.20 6.73 5.04
CA PRO A 66 8.43 6.10 5.53
C PRO A 66 9.34 7.05 6.29
N ASP A 67 9.34 8.31 5.86
CA ASP A 67 10.26 9.36 6.30
C ASP A 67 9.77 10.13 7.54
N HIS A 68 8.57 9.81 8.06
CA HIS A 68 7.92 10.61 9.11
C HIS A 68 8.23 10.13 10.55
N ARG A 69 9.40 9.51 10.77
CA ARG A 69 9.81 9.01 12.10
C ARG A 69 9.93 10.12 13.14
#